data_AF-A0A6G3MG31-F1
#
_entry.id   AF-A0A6G3MG31-F1
#
_cell.length_a   1.000
_cell.length_b   1.000
_cell.length_c   1.000
_cell.angle_alpha   90.00
_cell.angle_beta   90.00
_cell.angle_gamma   90.00
#
_symmetry.space_group_name_H-M   'P 1'
#
loop_
_entity.id
_entity.type
_entity.pdbx_description
1 polymer ?
#
loop_
_entity_poly.entity_id
_entity_poly.type
_entity_poly.pdbx_seq_one_letter_code
_entity_poly.pdbx_strand_id
1 'polypeptide(L)'
;MTRQFNNICYFIIAEILRHKTPKTRARIIDYFIKVAKKLFSLNNINSMKSIISALQSSPIYRLRDSFELLSKKNIDLFQKYEKFFSEDNNRKQLRSHIDTSQIPCIPYLGIYLTDLIYVDSLYPTLETQHKERLERMCCIIKSIQKFQESKYGSYCIVIEEFVDINPQLIDFFLKDRYIDELKKFVDDRFYQ
;
A
#
# COMPACT_ATOMS: atom_id res chain seq x y z
N MET A 1 0.81 -9.58 -4.81
CA MET A 1 0.64 -8.41 -3.92
C MET A 1 1.89 -8.02 -3.13
N THR A 2 2.52 -8.92 -2.36
CA THR A 2 3.80 -8.60 -1.66
C THR A 2 4.92 -8.27 -2.64
N ARG A 3 4.99 -8.99 -3.76
CA ARG A 3 5.92 -8.70 -4.86
C ARG A 3 5.68 -7.30 -5.43
N GLN A 4 4.43 -6.95 -5.75
CA GLN A 4 4.09 -5.63 -6.27
C GLN A 4 4.35 -4.51 -5.27
N PHE A 5 4.04 -4.72 -3.99
CA PHE A 5 4.38 -3.78 -2.91
C PHE A 5 5.89 -3.49 -2.91
N ASN A 6 6.71 -4.55 -2.89
CA ASN A 6 8.16 -4.43 -2.90
C ASN A 6 8.69 -3.81 -4.20
N ASN A 7 8.14 -4.19 -5.34
CA ASN A 7 8.47 -3.63 -6.65
C ASN A 7 8.25 -2.12 -6.66
N ILE A 8 7.08 -1.64 -6.23
CA ILE A 8 6.77 -0.21 -6.13
C ILE A 8 7.75 0.48 -5.17
N CYS A 9 8.01 -0.11 -4.01
CA CYS A 9 8.96 0.44 -3.05
C CYS A 9 10.37 0.62 -3.65
N TYR A 10 10.92 -0.45 -4.23
CA TYR A 10 12.26 -0.43 -4.82
C TYR A 10 12.35 0.52 -6.01
N PHE A 11 11.31 0.55 -6.84
CA PHE A 11 11.24 1.48 -7.96
C PHE A 11 11.33 2.93 -7.48
N ILE A 12 10.51 3.33 -6.51
CA ILE A 12 10.50 4.70 -5.97
C ILE A 12 11.86 5.06 -5.36
N ILE A 13 12.44 4.13 -4.58
CA ILE A 13 13.75 4.34 -3.96
C ILE A 13 14.81 4.54 -5.04
N ALA A 14 14.88 3.66 -6.04
CA ALA A 14 15.83 3.75 -7.14
C ALA A 14 15.66 5.03 -7.95
N GLU A 15 14.40 5.40 -8.24
CA GLU A 15 14.03 6.59 -9.01
C GLU A 15 14.50 7.87 -8.32
N ILE A 16 14.28 8.00 -7.01
CA ILE A 16 14.74 9.17 -6.26
C ILE A 16 16.27 9.21 -6.18
N LEU A 17 16.92 8.08 -5.87
CA LEU A 17 18.38 8.01 -5.68
C LEU A 17 19.16 8.18 -6.98
N ARG A 18 18.55 7.90 -8.14
CA ARG A 18 19.10 8.17 -9.47
C ARG A 18 19.46 9.64 -9.68
N HIS A 19 18.78 10.57 -9.02
CA HIS A 19 19.00 12.00 -9.21
C HIS A 19 20.05 12.57 -8.26
N LYS A 20 21.08 13.21 -8.85
CA LYS A 20 22.25 13.74 -8.12
C LYS A 20 21.95 14.97 -7.27
N THR A 21 21.04 15.86 -7.70
CA THR A 21 20.81 17.14 -7.02
C THR A 21 19.63 17.06 -6.04
N PRO A 22 19.73 17.68 -4.84
CA PRO A 22 18.61 17.74 -3.88
C PRO A 22 17.33 18.31 -4.49
N LYS A 23 17.45 19.34 -5.33
CA LYS A 23 16.33 19.99 -6.01
C LYS A 23 15.55 19.05 -6.93
N THR A 24 16.24 18.21 -7.70
CA THR A 24 15.55 17.23 -8.57
C THR A 24 14.92 16.11 -7.73
N ARG A 25 15.62 15.61 -6.70
CA ARG A 25 15.04 14.62 -5.77
C ARG A 25 13.78 15.14 -5.08
N ALA A 26 13.79 16.39 -4.61
CA ALA A 26 12.64 17.03 -3.98
C ALA A 26 11.41 17.04 -4.90
N ARG A 27 11.59 17.31 -6.21
CA ARG A 27 10.50 17.25 -7.20
C ARG A 27 9.90 15.86 -7.34
N ILE A 28 10.75 14.82 -7.37
CA ILE A 28 10.29 13.43 -7.45
C ILE A 28 9.60 12.99 -6.16
N ILE A 29 10.11 13.39 -5.00
CA ILE A 29 9.46 13.12 -3.70
C ILE A 29 8.08 13.80 -3.64
N ASP A 30 7.98 15.09 -4.02
CA ASP A 30 6.71 15.82 -4.10
C ASP A 30 5.71 15.11 -5.03
N TYR A 31 6.18 14.66 -6.19
CA TYR A 31 5.38 13.87 -7.11
C TYR A 31 4.79 12.63 -6.43
N PHE A 32 5.60 11.81 -5.77
CA PHE A 32 5.11 10.60 -5.11
C PHE A 32 4.15 10.89 -3.94
N ILE A 33 4.34 12.00 -3.21
CA ILE A 33 3.37 12.44 -2.18
C ILE A 33 2.01 12.77 -2.81
N LYS A 34 1.99 13.42 -3.98
CA LYS A 34 0.75 13.71 -4.73
C LYS A 34 0.09 12.43 -5.24
N VAL A 35 0.87 11.47 -5.74
CA VAL A 35 0.38 10.15 -6.14
C VAL A 35 -0.24 9.41 -4.94
N ALA A 36 0.41 9.43 -3.77
CA ALA A 36 -0.15 8.83 -2.55
C ALA A 36 -1.50 9.44 -2.17
N LYS A 37 -1.66 10.77 -2.30
CA LYS A 37 -2.96 11.44 -2.11
C LYS A 37 -4.03 10.95 -3.08
N LYS A 38 -3.68 10.77 -4.37
CA LYS A 38 -4.63 10.25 -5.36
C LYS A 38 -5.01 8.80 -5.05
N LEU A 39 -4.05 7.95 -4.70
CA LEU A 39 -4.31 6.57 -4.31
C LEU A 39 -5.22 6.46 -3.08
N PHE A 40 -5.06 7.36 -2.11
CA PHE A 40 -5.99 7.48 -0.97
C PHE A 40 -7.43 7.76 -1.44
N SER A 41 -7.62 8.71 -2.36
CA SER A 41 -8.96 9.02 -2.91
C SER A 41 -9.59 7.89 -3.73
N LEU A 42 -8.75 6.99 -4.26
CA LEU A 42 -9.18 5.80 -5.00
C LEU A 42 -9.36 4.57 -4.09
N ASN A 43 -9.19 4.71 -2.77
CA ASN A 43 -9.13 3.61 -1.83
C ASN A 43 -8.10 2.52 -2.22
N ASN A 44 -7.05 2.84 -2.96
CA ASN A 44 -5.93 1.92 -3.23
C ASN A 44 -4.90 2.04 -2.10
N ILE A 45 -5.29 1.55 -0.94
CA ILE A 45 -4.54 1.71 0.32
C ILE A 45 -3.24 0.92 0.30
N ASN A 46 -3.22 -0.25 -0.36
CA ASN A 46 -2.01 -1.04 -0.51
C ASN A 46 -0.90 -0.30 -1.26
N SER A 47 -1.20 0.26 -2.44
CA SER A 47 -0.19 0.96 -3.25
C SER A 47 0.24 2.27 -2.60
N MET A 48 -0.70 2.96 -1.94
CA MET A 48 -0.39 4.13 -1.13
C MET A 48 0.59 3.79 -0.02
N LYS A 49 0.37 2.69 0.71
CA LYS A 49 1.30 2.22 1.75
C LYS A 49 2.69 1.94 1.17
N SER A 50 2.79 1.36 -0.03
CA SER A 50 4.09 1.15 -0.70
C SER A 50 4.84 2.47 -0.88
N ILE A 51 4.16 3.52 -1.36
CA ILE A 51 4.79 4.84 -1.52
C ILE A 51 5.27 5.40 -0.19
N ILE A 52 4.42 5.39 0.83
CA ILE A 52 4.78 5.92 2.16
C ILE A 52 5.95 5.13 2.74
N SER A 53 5.94 3.80 2.66
CA SER A 53 7.04 2.95 3.10
C SER A 53 8.34 3.20 2.33
N ALA A 54 8.28 3.47 1.03
CA ALA A 54 9.46 3.83 0.23
C ALA A 54 10.08 5.15 0.70
N LEU A 55 9.25 6.17 0.95
CA LEU A 55 9.70 7.48 1.41
C LEU A 55 10.20 7.46 2.86
N GLN A 56 9.67 6.58 3.70
CA GLN A 56 10.14 6.33 5.07
C GLN A 56 11.38 5.43 5.14
N SER A 57 11.77 4.78 4.04
CA SER A 57 12.94 3.92 4.03
C SER A 57 14.22 4.71 4.34
N SER A 58 15.14 4.11 5.10
CA SER A 58 16.41 4.72 5.49
C SER A 58 17.15 5.48 4.36
N PRO A 59 17.31 4.93 3.14
CA PRO A 59 18.05 5.62 2.09
C PRO A 59 17.36 6.91 1.60
N ILE A 60 16.04 7.01 1.72
CA ILE A 60 15.27 8.20 1.31
C ILE A 60 15.10 9.16 2.49
N TYR A 61 14.66 8.67 3.65
CA TYR A 61 14.34 9.49 4.81
C TYR A 61 15.52 10.34 5.32
N ARG A 62 16.75 9.87 5.09
CA ARG A 62 17.98 10.61 5.45
C ARG A 62 18.33 11.79 4.54
N LEU A 63 17.65 11.96 3.40
CA LEU A 63 17.94 13.02 2.41
C LEU A 63 17.41 14.39 2.86
N ARG A 64 17.87 14.90 4.00
CA ARG A 64 17.36 16.13 4.65
C ARG A 64 17.27 17.32 3.69
N ASP A 65 18.35 17.61 2.96
CA ASP A 65 18.39 18.72 1.98
C ASP A 65 17.30 18.63 0.89
N SER A 66 16.85 17.40 0.56
CA SER A 66 15.78 17.21 -0.43
C SER A 66 14.40 17.43 0.18
N PHE A 67 14.21 17.03 1.45
CA PHE A 67 12.97 17.26 2.19
C PHE A 67 12.77 18.74 2.56
N GLU A 68 13.83 19.47 2.87
CA GLU A 68 13.78 20.91 3.16
C GLU A 68 13.31 21.76 1.97
N LEU A 69 13.50 21.26 0.75
CA LEU A 69 13.04 21.91 -0.48
C LEU A 69 11.57 21.62 -0.81
N LEU A 70 10.88 20.79 -0.02
CA LEU A 70 9.46 20.52 -0.20
C LEU A 70 8.62 21.67 0.35
N SER A 71 7.47 21.92 -0.28
CA SER A 71 6.50 22.86 0.27
C SER A 71 5.96 22.36 1.62
N LYS A 72 5.69 23.28 2.55
CA LYS A 72 5.08 22.96 3.85
C LYS A 72 3.81 22.10 3.70
N LYS A 73 2.96 22.45 2.73
CA LYS A 73 1.75 21.69 2.39
C LYS A 73 2.01 20.21 2.10
N ASN A 74 3.09 19.89 1.40
CA ASN A 74 3.42 18.51 1.04
C ASN A 74 4.09 17.77 2.21
N ILE A 75 4.88 18.46 3.02
CA ILE A 75 5.43 17.91 4.25
C ILE A 75 4.30 17.51 5.20
N ASP A 76 3.34 18.42 5.44
CA ASP A 76 2.17 18.16 6.28
C ASP A 76 1.33 16.99 5.74
N LEU A 77 1.19 16.90 4.41
CA LEU A 77 0.47 15.81 3.75
C LEU A 77 1.19 14.47 3.90
N PHE A 78 2.52 14.44 3.78
CA PHE A 78 3.31 13.25 4.02
C PHE A 78 3.17 12.79 5.48
N GLN A 79 3.37 13.69 6.45
CA GLN A 79 3.23 13.38 7.88
C GLN A 79 1.82 12.89 8.24
N LYS A 80 0.79 13.47 7.63
CA LYS A 80 -0.60 12.99 7.77
C LYS A 80 -0.71 11.52 7.36
N TYR A 81 -0.08 11.12 6.26
CA TYR A 81 -0.13 9.75 5.78
C TYR A 81 0.79 8.80 6.53
N GLU A 82 1.93 9.27 7.06
CA GLU A 82 2.72 8.51 8.02
C GLU A 82 1.87 8.18 9.26
N LYS A 83 1.15 9.17 9.81
CA LYS A 83 0.26 9.00 10.96
C LYS A 83 -0.94 8.10 10.64
N PHE A 84 -1.48 8.16 9.43
CA PHE A 84 -2.56 7.28 8.99
C PHE A 84 -2.15 5.80 9.03
N PHE A 85 -0.89 5.51 8.68
CA PHE A 85 -0.31 4.17 8.67
C PHE A 85 0.53 3.84 9.91
N SER A 86 0.38 4.58 11.01
CA SER A 86 1.13 4.30 12.24
C SER A 86 0.67 2.99 12.88
N GLU A 87 1.55 2.38 13.68
CA GLU A 87 1.26 1.16 14.45
C GLU A 87 0.42 1.44 15.72
N ASP A 88 0.09 2.71 15.98
CA ASP A 88 -0.57 3.15 17.20
C ASP A 88 -1.93 2.47 17.40
N ASN A 89 -2.14 1.97 18.62
CA ASN A 89 -3.38 1.31 19.03
C ASN A 89 -3.84 0.24 18.01
N ASN A 90 -2.92 -0.66 17.64
CA ASN A 90 -3.14 -1.71 16.64
C ASN A 90 -3.61 -1.13 15.29
N ARG A 91 -2.89 -0.12 14.78
CA ARG A 91 -3.18 0.53 13.49
C ARG A 91 -4.62 1.08 13.40
N LYS A 92 -5.12 1.69 14.49
CA LYS A 92 -6.54 2.09 14.62
C LYS A 92 -7.05 2.92 13.44
N GLN A 93 -6.27 3.92 12.98
CA GLN A 93 -6.68 4.79 11.87
C GLN A 93 -6.88 4.02 10.56
N LEU A 94 -5.94 3.15 10.23
CA LEU A 94 -6.03 2.28 9.06
C LEU A 94 -7.22 1.33 9.16
N ARG A 95 -7.43 0.69 10.32
CA ARG A 95 -8.57 -0.21 10.56
C ARG A 95 -9.90 0.51 10.36
N SER A 96 -10.10 1.65 11.03
CA SER A 96 -11.34 2.42 10.92
C SER A 96 -11.63 2.87 9.48
N HIS A 97 -10.61 3.21 8.70
CA HIS A 97 -10.78 3.52 7.28
C HIS A 97 -11.22 2.31 6.48
N ILE A 98 -10.57 1.16 6.66
CA ILE A 98 -10.90 -0.09 5.95
C ILE A 98 -12.31 -0.57 6.30
N ASP A 99 -12.69 -0.52 7.59
CA ASP A 99 -14.00 -0.98 8.07
C ASP A 99 -15.15 -0.17 7.50
N THR A 100 -14.94 1.14 7.29
CA THR A 100 -15.92 2.06 6.70
C THR A 100 -15.84 2.13 5.17
N SER A 101 -14.81 1.54 4.55
CA SER A 101 -14.62 1.58 3.11
C SER A 101 -15.62 0.70 2.36
N GLN A 102 -16.18 1.27 1.30
CA GLN A 102 -16.96 0.56 0.29
C GLN A 102 -16.07 0.20 -0.91
N ILE A 103 -16.50 -0.77 -1.72
CA ILE A 103 -15.85 -1.06 -2.99
C ILE A 103 -16.09 0.11 -3.99
N PRO A 104 -15.15 0.42 -4.90
CA PRO A 104 -13.85 -0.23 -5.07
C PRO A 104 -12.86 0.21 -3.97
N CYS A 105 -12.18 -0.77 -3.38
CA CYS A 105 -11.14 -0.55 -2.39
C CYS A 105 -10.10 -1.66 -2.52
N ILE A 106 -8.83 -1.32 -2.33
CA ILE A 106 -7.81 -2.33 -2.14
C ILE A 106 -7.11 -2.12 -0.81
N PRO A 107 -7.36 -3.02 0.15
CA PRO A 107 -6.79 -2.89 1.47
C PRO A 107 -5.30 -3.25 1.48
N TYR A 108 -4.57 -2.67 2.43
CA TYR A 108 -3.21 -3.10 2.73
C TYR A 108 -3.24 -4.47 3.43
N LEU A 109 -2.80 -5.52 2.73
CA LEU A 109 -2.91 -6.89 3.24
C LEU A 109 -2.12 -7.17 4.51
N GLY A 110 -1.08 -6.38 4.79
CA GLY A 110 -0.27 -6.55 5.99
C GLY A 110 -1.09 -6.47 7.28
N ILE A 111 -2.27 -5.83 7.27
CA ILE A 111 -3.15 -5.80 8.44
C ILE A 111 -3.79 -7.16 8.73
N TYR A 112 -4.30 -7.83 7.70
CA TYR A 112 -4.94 -9.14 7.85
C TYR A 112 -3.92 -10.24 8.08
N LEU A 113 -2.72 -10.13 7.50
CA LEU A 113 -1.63 -11.07 7.78
C LEU A 113 -1.21 -11.01 9.25
N THR A 114 -1.10 -9.80 9.82
CA THR A 114 -0.85 -9.65 11.26
C THR A 114 -1.97 -10.28 12.09
N ASP A 115 -3.23 -10.09 11.70
CA ASP A 115 -4.38 -10.70 12.41
C ASP A 115 -4.37 -12.23 12.32
N LEU A 116 -4.02 -12.80 11.16
CA LEU A 116 -3.91 -14.25 11.00
C LEU A 116 -2.79 -14.84 11.86
N ILE A 117 -1.62 -14.20 11.91
CA ILE A 117 -0.50 -14.61 12.79
C ILE A 117 -0.92 -14.51 14.26
N TYR A 118 -1.68 -13.48 14.63
CA TYR A 118 -2.17 -13.33 15.99
C TYR A 118 -3.15 -14.44 16.37
N VAL A 119 -4.11 -14.77 15.50
CA VAL A 119 -5.03 -15.89 15.73
C VAL A 119 -4.27 -17.21 15.83
N ASP A 120 -3.29 -17.44 14.96
CA ASP A 120 -2.49 -18.67 14.98
C ASP A 120 -1.67 -18.83 16.27
N SER A 121 -1.12 -17.74 16.80
CA SER A 121 -0.34 -17.77 18.03
C SER A 121 -1.18 -17.92 19.31
N LEU A 122 -2.42 -17.43 19.33
CA LEU A 122 -3.32 -17.56 20.48
C LEU A 122 -4.07 -18.88 20.55
N TYR A 123 -4.36 -19.49 19.40
CA TYR A 123 -5.14 -20.72 19.29
C TYR A 123 -4.33 -21.78 18.54
N PRO A 124 -3.27 -22.34 19.14
CA PRO A 124 -2.51 -23.42 18.54
C PRO A 124 -3.39 -24.66 18.34
N THR A 125 -2.98 -25.55 17.42
CA THR A 125 -3.75 -26.67 16.82
C THR A 125 -4.25 -27.78 17.77
N LEU A 126 -4.29 -27.54 19.08
CA LEU A 126 -4.91 -28.43 20.06
C LEU A 126 -6.39 -28.63 19.72
N GLU A 127 -6.84 -29.89 19.75
CA GLU A 127 -8.16 -30.33 19.28
C GLU A 127 -9.34 -29.53 19.87
N THR A 128 -9.17 -28.99 21.08
CA THR A 128 -10.22 -28.27 21.82
C THR A 128 -10.47 -26.84 21.33
N GLN A 129 -9.51 -26.19 20.65
CA GLN A 129 -9.63 -24.79 20.19
C GLN A 129 -9.71 -24.66 18.67
N HIS A 130 -9.67 -25.79 17.94
CA HIS A 130 -9.63 -25.83 16.49
C HIS A 130 -10.83 -25.12 15.84
N LYS A 131 -12.04 -25.26 16.42
CA LYS A 131 -13.25 -24.62 15.90
C LYS A 131 -13.20 -23.09 16.00
N GLU A 132 -12.83 -22.55 17.16
CA GLU A 132 -12.74 -21.09 17.37
C GLU A 132 -11.67 -20.46 16.45
N ARG A 133 -10.53 -21.14 16.29
CA ARG A 133 -9.47 -20.74 15.36
C ARG A 133 -10.01 -20.61 13.93
N LEU A 134 -10.71 -21.64 13.44
CA LEU A 134 -11.28 -21.63 12.09
C LEU A 134 -12.31 -20.52 11.90
N GLU A 135 -13.20 -20.31 12.88
CA GLU A 135 -14.21 -19.25 12.83
C GLU A 135 -13.56 -17.85 12.72
N ARG A 136 -12.55 -17.58 13.54
CA ARG A 136 -11.78 -16.32 13.52
C ARG A 136 -11.07 -16.09 12.18
N MET A 137 -10.35 -17.10 11.69
CA MET A 137 -9.65 -17.01 10.40
C MET A 137 -10.64 -16.84 9.24
N CYS A 138 -11.78 -17.52 9.27
CA CYS A 138 -12.83 -17.37 8.26
C CYS A 138 -13.39 -15.94 8.24
N CYS A 139 -13.59 -15.31 9.39
CA CYS A 139 -14.02 -13.90 9.45
C CYS A 139 -13.00 -12.97 8.78
N ILE A 140 -11.71 -13.18 9.00
CA ILE A 140 -10.64 -12.38 8.35
C ILE A 140 -10.68 -12.59 6.83
N ILE A 141 -10.77 -13.84 6.37
CA ILE A 141 -10.81 -14.17 4.94
C ILE A 141 -12.05 -13.56 4.26
N LYS A 142 -13.23 -13.64 4.89
CA LYS A 142 -14.47 -13.04 4.38
C LYS A 142 -14.35 -11.52 4.21
N SER A 143 -13.69 -10.85 5.15
CA SER A 143 -13.40 -9.41 5.03
C SER A 143 -12.53 -9.09 3.81
N ILE A 144 -11.55 -9.94 3.47
CA ILE A 144 -10.73 -9.78 2.27
C ILE A 144 -11.57 -10.05 1.01
N GLN A 145 -12.38 -11.11 1.02
CA GLN A 145 -13.23 -11.49 -0.12
C GLN A 145 -14.16 -10.36 -0.57
N LYS A 146 -14.74 -9.61 0.37
CA LYS A 146 -15.53 -8.39 0.08
C LYS A 146 -14.81 -7.45 -0.90
N PHE A 147 -13.51 -7.26 -0.74
CA PHE A 147 -12.74 -6.33 -1.55
C PHE A 147 -12.27 -6.92 -2.89
N GLN A 148 -12.33 -8.23 -3.08
CA GLN A 148 -11.97 -8.87 -4.36
C GLN A 148 -12.97 -8.54 -5.48
N GLU A 149 -14.18 -8.13 -5.13
CA GLU A 149 -15.19 -7.65 -6.07
C GLU A 149 -14.93 -6.22 -6.57
N SER A 150 -13.91 -5.54 -6.04
CA SER A 150 -13.55 -4.19 -6.45
C SER A 150 -13.13 -4.15 -7.91
N LYS A 151 -13.88 -3.39 -8.71
CA LYS A 151 -13.54 -3.10 -10.11
C LYS A 151 -13.06 -1.67 -10.23
N TYR A 152 -11.81 -1.52 -10.61
CA TYR A 152 -11.26 -0.25 -11.06
C TYR A 152 -11.47 -0.17 -12.58
N GLY A 153 -12.10 0.90 -13.08
CA GLY A 153 -12.26 1.09 -14.52
C GLY A 153 -10.91 1.13 -15.24
N SER A 154 -10.89 0.82 -16.54
CA SER A 154 -9.69 0.71 -17.40
C SER A 154 -8.80 1.95 -17.48
N TYR A 155 -9.16 3.01 -16.78
CA TYR A 155 -8.33 4.18 -16.53
C TYR A 155 -8.12 4.26 -15.03
N CYS A 156 -7.15 3.53 -14.50
CA CYS A 156 -6.63 3.87 -13.18
C CYS A 156 -5.94 5.22 -13.31
N ILE A 157 -6.68 6.27 -12.94
CA ILE A 157 -6.35 7.69 -13.03
C ILE A 157 -5.07 7.96 -12.25
N VAL A 158 -3.90 7.82 -12.90
CA VAL A 158 -2.63 8.27 -12.34
C VAL A 158 -1.80 9.05 -13.38
N ILE A 159 -2.19 9.07 -14.66
CA ILE A 159 -1.15 9.21 -15.71
C ILE A 159 -1.54 10.02 -16.95
N GLU A 160 -2.42 11.02 -16.85
CA GLU A 160 -2.54 12.00 -17.95
C GLU A 160 -1.89 13.34 -17.58
N GLU A 161 -2.05 13.82 -16.35
CA GLU A 161 -1.48 15.11 -15.92
C GLU A 161 0.03 15.08 -15.60
N PHE A 162 0.71 13.93 -15.65
CA PHE A 162 2.09 13.79 -15.16
C PHE A 162 3.02 12.92 -16.04
N VAL A 163 2.61 12.65 -17.28
CA VAL A 163 3.36 11.85 -18.28
C VAL A 163 4.77 12.39 -18.52
N ASP A 164 4.95 13.71 -18.39
CA ASP A 164 6.20 14.41 -18.69
C ASP A 164 7.36 14.06 -17.74
N ILE A 165 7.10 13.46 -16.59
CA ILE A 165 8.13 13.24 -15.56
C ILE A 165 8.89 11.91 -15.80
N ASN A 166 8.21 10.85 -16.24
CA ASN A 166 8.87 9.59 -16.62
C ASN A 166 7.89 8.61 -17.33
N PRO A 167 7.99 8.41 -18.66
CA PRO A 167 7.14 7.48 -19.42
C PRO A 167 7.27 6.00 -19.00
N GLN A 168 8.39 5.59 -18.39
CA GLN A 168 8.60 4.19 -17.95
C GLN A 168 7.80 3.85 -16.68
N LEU A 169 7.47 4.88 -15.89
CA LEU A 169 6.62 4.77 -14.70
C LEU A 169 5.22 4.25 -15.08
N ILE A 170 4.75 4.67 -16.25
CA ILE A 170 3.46 4.31 -16.84
C ILE A 170 3.42 2.82 -17.15
N ASP A 171 4.40 2.31 -17.88
CA ASP A 171 4.48 0.89 -18.22
C ASP A 171 4.57 0.03 -16.95
N PHE A 172 5.37 0.44 -15.96
CA PHE A 172 5.53 -0.32 -14.71
C PHE A 172 4.26 -0.44 -13.86
N PHE A 173 3.50 0.64 -13.70
CA PHE A 173 2.22 0.60 -12.97
C PHE A 173 1.08 -0.06 -13.78
N LEU A 174 1.19 -0.10 -15.12
CA LEU A 174 0.19 -0.71 -16.00
C LEU A 174 0.45 -2.20 -16.30
N LYS A 175 1.70 -2.67 -16.20
CA LYS A 175 2.12 -4.01 -16.63
C LYS A 175 1.63 -5.13 -15.70
N ASP A 176 1.49 -4.85 -14.41
CA ASP A 176 0.95 -5.81 -13.45
C ASP A 176 -0.50 -5.46 -13.13
N ARG A 177 -1.42 -6.18 -13.78
CA ARG A 177 -2.86 -6.14 -13.51
C ARG A 177 -3.09 -6.50 -12.05
N TYR A 178 -3.18 -5.45 -11.25
CA TYR A 178 -3.40 -5.46 -9.81
C TYR A 178 -4.59 -6.32 -9.37
N ILE A 179 -5.66 -6.36 -10.18
CA ILE A 179 -6.84 -7.19 -9.96
C ILE A 179 -6.53 -8.69 -10.14
N ASP A 180 -5.58 -9.04 -11.01
CA ASP A 180 -5.24 -10.43 -11.29
C ASP A 180 -4.39 -11.04 -10.16
N GLU A 181 -3.60 -10.24 -9.42
CA GLU A 181 -2.92 -10.70 -8.20
C GLU A 181 -3.86 -10.96 -7.02
N LEU A 182 -4.94 -10.18 -6.89
CA LEU A 182 -6.00 -10.41 -5.89
C LEU A 182 -6.79 -11.70 -6.16
N LYS A 183 -6.96 -12.04 -7.44
CA LYS A 183 -7.60 -13.30 -7.88
C LYS A 183 -6.68 -14.50 -7.63
N LYS A 184 -5.40 -14.41 -8.00
CA LYS A 184 -4.41 -15.48 -7.77
C LYS A 184 -4.23 -15.88 -6.30
N PHE A 185 -4.37 -14.93 -5.36
CA PHE A 185 -4.22 -15.23 -3.93
C PHE A 185 -5.25 -16.23 -3.38
N VAL A 186 -6.40 -16.41 -4.05
CA VAL A 186 -7.38 -17.45 -3.72
C VAL A 186 -7.12 -18.74 -4.51
N ASP A 187 -6.70 -18.62 -5.77
CA ASP A 187 -6.46 -19.77 -6.66
C ASP A 187 -5.22 -20.59 -6.26
N ASP A 188 -4.19 -19.95 -5.70
CA ASP A 188 -2.94 -20.63 -5.28
C ASP A 188 -3.13 -21.56 -4.06
N ARG A 189 -4.30 -21.56 -3.40
CA ARG A 189 -4.65 -22.52 -2.32
C ARG A 189 -5.30 -23.81 -2.83
N PHE A 190 -5.50 -23.95 -4.14
CA PHE A 190 -6.07 -25.15 -4.76
C PHE A 190 -5.05 -25.99 -5.53
N TYR A 191 -3.75 -25.65 -5.47
CA TYR A 191 -2.68 -26.36 -6.18
C TYR A 191 -1.48 -26.70 -5.27
N GLN A 192 -1.73 -27.18 -4.05
CA GLN A 192 -0.79 -28.02 -3.29
C GLN A 192 -1.53 -29.13 -2.59
#